data_AF-A0A239L8U9-F1
#
_entry.id   AF-A0A239L8U9-F1
#
_cell.length_a   1.000
_cell.length_b   1.000
_cell.length_c   1.000
_cell.angle_alpha   90.00
_cell.angle_beta   90.00
_cell.angle_gamma   90.00
#
_symmetry.space_group_name_H-M   'P 1'
#
loop_
_entity.id
_entity.type
_entity.pdbx_description
1 polymer ?
#
loop_
_entity_poly.entity_id
_entity_poly.type
_entity_poly.pdbx_seq_one_letter_code
_entity_poly.pdbx_strand_id
1 'polypeptide(L)'
;MNEGDELKVYVTQIRRNNMKILIAGSHGTTGKQVVEILARNDVYESYAMIRDEEQADEMRRLGADHIVVADLEGDVTEAVQGMDAVIFAAGSKGKNVVGVDQQGAEKLTDAAKAAGVSHFVMLSSIGTDNPGGELKEYLIAKAKADEHLQQSGLSYTIVRPGHLGNGAPTGKIKVAEHFSERSNTQIPRADVAAVLVSALEKDNLRNKTFELLTGDTPIQEALRQV
;
A
#
# COMPACT_ATOMS: atom_id res chain seq x y z
N MET A 1 26.59 -16.80 -34.29
CA MET A 1 26.32 -16.34 -32.93
C MET A 1 27.56 -16.63 -32.11
N ASN A 2 28.13 -15.60 -31.52
CA ASN A 2 29.38 -15.60 -30.78
C ASN A 2 29.03 -15.77 -29.30
N GLU A 3 29.88 -16.43 -28.51
CA GLU A 3 29.64 -16.69 -27.08
C GLU A 3 29.25 -15.42 -26.29
N GLY A 4 29.73 -14.24 -26.71
CA GLY A 4 29.36 -12.94 -26.13
C GLY A 4 27.90 -12.49 -26.39
N ASP A 5 27.29 -12.93 -27.49
CA ASP A 5 25.87 -12.66 -27.78
C ASP A 5 24.96 -13.66 -27.06
N GLU A 6 25.41 -14.91 -26.89
CA GLU A 6 24.75 -15.92 -26.06
C GLU A 6 24.77 -15.54 -24.57
N LEU A 7 25.88 -14.99 -24.06
CA LEU A 7 25.98 -14.47 -22.70
C LEU A 7 25.09 -13.22 -22.48
N LYS A 8 24.99 -12.31 -23.44
CA LYS A 8 24.04 -11.20 -23.36
C LYS A 8 22.59 -11.69 -23.35
N VAL A 9 22.25 -12.68 -24.16
CA VAL A 9 20.93 -13.31 -24.16
C VAL A 9 20.66 -14.04 -22.85
N TYR A 10 21.64 -14.78 -22.29
CA TYR A 10 21.55 -15.44 -20.98
C TYR A 10 21.40 -14.45 -19.81
N VAL A 11 22.14 -13.33 -19.83
CA VAL A 11 22.04 -12.28 -18.81
C VAL A 11 20.74 -11.49 -18.93
N THR A 12 20.18 -11.36 -20.14
CA THR A 12 18.84 -10.77 -20.37
C THR A 12 17.72 -11.76 -20.01
N GLN A 13 17.99 -13.07 -20.04
CA GLN A 13 17.03 -14.15 -19.72
C GLN A 13 17.04 -14.59 -18.26
N ILE A 14 18.02 -14.20 -17.43
CA ILE A 14 17.77 -14.05 -16.00
C ILE A 14 16.92 -12.78 -15.87
N ARG A 15 15.64 -12.88 -16.26
CA ARG A 15 14.63 -11.94 -15.78
C ARG A 15 14.82 -11.90 -14.27
N ARG A 16 15.25 -10.76 -13.73
CA ARG A 16 14.96 -10.50 -12.33
C ARG A 16 13.44 -10.69 -12.24
N ASN A 17 12.98 -11.69 -11.48
CA ASN A 17 11.57 -11.81 -11.16
C ASN A 17 11.28 -10.65 -10.22
N ASN A 18 11.10 -9.47 -10.80
CA ASN A 18 10.72 -8.29 -10.05
C ASN A 18 9.31 -8.55 -9.52
N MET A 19 9.10 -8.31 -8.24
CA MET A 19 7.80 -8.47 -7.62
C MET A 19 6.88 -7.37 -8.17
N LYS A 20 5.78 -7.78 -8.82
CA LYS A 20 4.81 -6.89 -9.46
C LYS A 20 3.84 -6.33 -8.42
N ILE A 21 3.90 -5.03 -8.20
CA ILE A 21 3.14 -4.35 -7.15
C ILE A 21 2.07 -3.46 -7.78
N LEU A 22 0.79 -3.81 -7.61
CA LEU A 22 -0.30 -2.89 -7.91
C LEU A 22 -0.45 -1.86 -6.79
N ILE A 23 -0.47 -0.58 -7.13
CA ILE A 23 -0.65 0.52 -6.18
C ILE A 23 -2.00 1.19 -6.42
N ALA A 24 -3.03 0.77 -5.69
CA ALA A 24 -4.33 1.42 -5.69
C ALA A 24 -4.25 2.76 -4.94
N GLY A 25 -4.71 3.84 -5.58
CA GLY A 25 -4.56 5.19 -5.06
C GLY A 25 -3.18 5.81 -5.33
N SER A 26 -2.49 5.36 -6.39
CA SER A 26 -1.15 5.84 -6.77
C SER A 26 -1.05 7.36 -6.94
N HIS A 27 -2.09 8.03 -7.46
CA HIS A 27 -2.12 9.50 -7.62
C HIS A 27 -2.39 10.25 -6.30
N GLY A 28 -2.75 9.56 -5.21
CA GLY A 28 -2.92 10.15 -3.89
C GLY A 28 -1.61 10.61 -3.26
N THR A 29 -1.66 11.49 -2.26
CA THR A 29 -0.44 12.06 -1.64
C THR A 29 0.47 10.97 -1.04
N THR A 30 -0.08 9.94 -0.41
CA THR A 30 0.70 8.80 0.09
C THR A 30 1.10 7.84 -1.04
N GLY A 31 0.20 7.57 -2.00
CA GLY A 31 0.46 6.71 -3.15
C GLY A 31 1.64 7.19 -4.01
N LYS A 32 1.76 8.51 -4.22
CA LYS A 32 2.89 9.12 -4.93
C LYS A 32 4.23 8.82 -4.24
N GLN A 33 4.26 8.89 -2.91
CA GLN A 33 5.46 8.52 -2.13
C GLN A 33 5.78 7.03 -2.24
N VAL A 34 4.76 6.16 -2.30
CA VAL A 34 4.95 4.71 -2.54
C VAL A 34 5.59 4.47 -3.91
N VAL A 35 5.07 5.10 -4.97
CA VAL A 35 5.64 5.02 -6.34
C VAL A 35 7.11 5.44 -6.33
N GLU A 36 7.44 6.59 -5.74
CA GLU A 36 8.82 7.10 -5.68
C GLU A 36 9.77 6.17 -4.91
N ILE A 37 9.29 5.48 -3.87
CA ILE A 37 10.10 4.54 -3.09
C ILE A 37 10.34 3.26 -3.91
N LEU A 38 9.31 2.71 -4.55
CA LEU A 38 9.44 1.50 -5.37
C LEU A 38 10.39 1.75 -6.56
N ALA A 39 10.30 2.92 -7.21
CA ALA A 39 11.15 3.31 -8.34
C ALA A 39 12.65 3.37 -8.01
N ARG A 40 13.03 3.41 -6.73
CA ARG A 40 14.43 3.42 -6.27
C ARG A 40 15.01 2.02 -6.08
N ASN A 41 14.22 0.96 -6.28
CA ASN A 41 14.61 -0.41 -6.03
C ASN A 41 14.31 -1.31 -7.23
N ASP A 42 15.35 -1.90 -7.81
CA ASP A 42 15.26 -2.79 -8.97
C ASP A 42 14.56 -4.13 -8.71
N VAL A 43 14.12 -4.43 -7.48
CA VAL A 43 13.44 -5.69 -7.10
C VAL A 43 11.93 -5.60 -7.32
N TYR A 44 11.37 -4.40 -7.44
CA TYR A 44 9.94 -4.21 -7.69
C TYR A 44 9.68 -3.81 -9.14
N GLU A 45 8.48 -4.14 -9.62
CA GLU A 45 7.92 -3.62 -10.85
C GLU A 45 6.57 -2.98 -10.49
N SER A 46 6.50 -1.66 -10.58
CA SER A 46 5.39 -0.86 -10.04
C SER A 46 4.28 -0.66 -11.08
N TYR A 47 3.06 -1.05 -10.72
CA TYR A 47 1.85 -0.86 -11.50
C TYR A 47 0.99 0.22 -10.82
N ALA A 48 1.14 1.47 -11.28
CA ALA A 48 0.40 2.59 -10.73
C ALA A 48 -1.06 2.56 -11.24
N MET A 49 -1.99 2.21 -10.34
CA MET A 49 -3.42 2.24 -10.65
C MET A 49 -3.94 3.66 -10.53
N ILE A 50 -4.43 4.21 -11.63
CA ILE A 50 -5.02 5.54 -11.76
C ILE A 50 -6.45 5.43 -12.26
N ARG A 51 -7.28 6.43 -11.95
CA ARG A 51 -8.66 6.46 -12.43
C ARG A 51 -8.78 7.13 -13.79
N ASP A 52 -8.01 8.19 -14.00
CA ASP A 52 -8.12 9.07 -15.16
C ASP A 52 -6.80 9.04 -15.95
N GLU A 53 -6.82 8.77 -17.26
CA GLU A 53 -5.60 8.65 -18.09
C GLU A 53 -4.68 9.88 -18.03
N GLU A 54 -5.23 11.06 -17.78
CA GLU A 54 -4.49 12.31 -17.62
C GLU A 54 -3.46 12.26 -16.46
N GLN A 55 -3.63 11.33 -15.51
CA GLN A 55 -2.71 11.13 -14.39
C GLN A 55 -1.45 10.34 -14.79
N ALA A 56 -1.46 9.66 -15.94
CA ALA A 56 -0.42 8.73 -16.36
C ALA A 56 0.96 9.39 -16.47
N ASP A 57 1.04 10.57 -17.07
CA ASP A 57 2.31 11.26 -17.29
C ASP A 57 2.97 11.70 -15.99
N GLU A 58 2.19 12.04 -14.98
CA GLU A 58 2.75 12.32 -13.65
C GLU A 58 3.30 11.05 -13.00
N MET A 59 2.58 9.92 -13.09
CA MET A 59 3.03 8.66 -12.50
C MET A 59 4.30 8.14 -13.17
N ARG A 60 4.41 8.23 -14.50
CA ARG A 60 5.64 7.91 -15.23
C ARG A 60 6.81 8.79 -14.79
N ARG A 61 6.59 10.10 -14.59
CA ARG A 61 7.63 11.03 -14.10
C ARG A 61 8.09 10.72 -12.68
N LEU A 62 7.19 10.23 -11.82
CA LEU A 62 7.53 9.76 -10.48
C LEU A 62 8.29 8.42 -10.47
N GLY A 63 8.32 7.72 -11.60
CA GLY A 63 9.04 6.46 -11.76
C GLY A 63 8.18 5.20 -11.76
N ALA A 64 6.86 5.31 -11.99
CA ALA A 64 6.03 4.13 -12.20
C ALA A 64 6.44 3.38 -13.47
N ASP A 65 6.63 2.06 -13.38
CA ASP A 65 7.00 1.20 -14.51
C ASP A 65 5.82 1.02 -15.47
N HIS A 66 4.63 0.82 -14.91
CA HIS A 66 3.40 0.58 -15.64
C HIS A 66 2.24 1.42 -15.13
N ILE A 67 1.29 1.68 -16.02
CA ILE A 67 0.05 2.38 -15.72
C ILE A 67 -1.11 1.40 -15.87
N VAL A 68 -1.99 1.36 -14.87
CA VAL A 68 -3.22 0.58 -14.89
C VAL A 68 -4.39 1.55 -14.73
N VAL A 69 -5.28 1.63 -15.71
CA VAL A 69 -6.46 2.49 -15.63
C VAL A 69 -7.63 1.66 -15.10
N ALA A 70 -8.08 1.97 -13.89
CA ALA A 70 -9.21 1.31 -13.26
C ALA A 70 -9.82 2.19 -12.15
N ASP A 71 -11.12 2.03 -11.92
CA ASP A 71 -11.84 2.75 -10.87
C ASP A 71 -12.25 1.78 -9.75
N LEU A 72 -11.92 2.13 -8.51
CA LEU A 72 -12.34 1.38 -7.33
C LEU A 72 -13.85 1.33 -7.16
N GLU A 73 -14.59 2.28 -7.74
CA GLU A 73 -16.06 2.25 -7.76
C GLU A 73 -16.61 1.30 -8.84
N GLY A 74 -15.78 0.90 -9.82
CA GLY A 74 -16.11 -0.02 -10.91
C GLY A 74 -15.56 -1.45 -10.73
N ASP A 75 -15.30 -2.12 -11.86
CA ASP A 75 -14.64 -3.43 -11.92
C ASP A 75 -13.11 -3.26 -11.88
N VAL A 76 -12.46 -4.04 -11.02
CA VAL A 76 -11.01 -4.01 -10.78
C VAL A 76 -10.34 -5.36 -11.06
N THR A 77 -11.08 -6.32 -11.64
CA THR A 77 -10.64 -7.70 -11.85
C THR A 77 -9.39 -7.78 -12.74
N GLU A 78 -9.35 -6.98 -13.81
CA GLU A 78 -8.19 -6.93 -14.73
C GLU A 78 -6.98 -6.25 -14.10
N ALA A 79 -7.19 -5.30 -13.17
CA ALA A 79 -6.11 -4.53 -12.57
C ALA A 79 -5.16 -5.38 -11.72
N VAL A 80 -5.64 -6.50 -11.18
CA VAL A 80 -4.89 -7.39 -10.29
C VAL A 80 -4.28 -8.60 -11.00
N GLN A 81 -4.54 -8.80 -12.30
CA GLN A 81 -4.09 -9.98 -13.02
C GLN A 81 -2.55 -10.02 -13.13
N GLY A 82 -1.98 -11.14 -12.67
CA GLY A 82 -0.53 -11.35 -12.70
C GLY A 82 0.27 -10.46 -11.76
N MET A 83 -0.38 -9.81 -10.78
CA MET A 83 0.29 -9.05 -9.72
C MET A 83 0.73 -9.99 -8.60
N ASP A 84 1.91 -9.74 -8.04
CA ASP A 84 2.42 -10.51 -6.90
C ASP A 84 1.87 -9.97 -5.57
N ALA A 85 1.70 -8.65 -5.48
CA ALA A 85 1.16 -7.97 -4.30
C ALA A 85 0.35 -6.71 -4.66
N VAL A 86 -0.49 -6.28 -3.71
CA VAL A 86 -1.27 -5.04 -3.79
C VAL A 86 -0.94 -4.14 -2.62
N ILE A 87 -0.72 -2.85 -2.88
CA ILE A 87 -0.74 -1.78 -1.87
C ILE A 87 -2.02 -0.96 -2.09
N PHE A 88 -2.91 -0.97 -1.11
CA PHE A 88 -4.08 -0.10 -1.07
C PHE A 88 -3.76 1.18 -0.31
N ALA A 89 -3.45 2.25 -1.04
CA ALA A 89 -3.21 3.60 -0.51
C ALA A 89 -4.30 4.61 -0.95
N ALA A 90 -5.42 4.10 -1.47
CA ALA A 90 -6.55 4.91 -1.90
C ALA A 90 -7.38 5.43 -0.71
N GLY A 91 -8.05 6.55 -0.94
CA GLY A 91 -9.07 7.07 -0.04
C GLY A 91 -9.83 8.21 -0.71
N SER A 92 -11.12 8.34 -0.39
CA SER A 92 -12.01 9.31 -1.05
C SER A 92 -11.80 10.76 -0.62
N LYS A 93 -10.93 11.00 0.38
CA LYS A 93 -10.78 12.30 1.07
C LYS A 93 -12.11 12.78 1.66
N GLY A 94 -12.94 11.86 2.14
CA GLY A 94 -14.24 12.15 2.75
C GLY A 94 -15.40 12.31 1.76
N LYS A 95 -15.17 12.14 0.44
CA LYS A 95 -16.21 12.39 -0.58
C LYS A 95 -17.16 11.20 -0.77
N ASN A 96 -16.61 10.00 -0.96
CA ASN A 96 -17.36 8.76 -1.13
C ASN A 96 -16.70 7.67 -0.29
N VAL A 97 -16.82 7.83 1.03
CA VAL A 97 -16.19 6.97 2.03
C VAL A 97 -16.64 5.52 1.89
N VAL A 98 -17.92 5.28 1.65
CA VAL A 98 -18.42 3.91 1.47
C VAL A 98 -17.96 3.32 0.14
N GLY A 99 -18.10 4.06 -0.97
CA GLY A 99 -17.78 3.53 -2.30
C GLY A 99 -16.29 3.26 -2.50
N VAL A 100 -15.41 4.12 -1.99
CA VAL A 100 -13.96 4.01 -2.22
C VAL A 100 -13.23 3.37 -1.03
N ASP A 101 -13.38 3.94 0.17
CA ASP A 101 -12.58 3.52 1.33
C ASP A 101 -13.00 2.16 1.89
N GLN A 102 -14.30 1.81 1.75
CA GLN A 102 -14.85 0.50 2.11
C GLN A 102 -14.99 -0.42 0.89
N GLN A 103 -16.02 -0.21 0.07
CA GLN A 103 -16.41 -1.15 -1.00
C GLN A 103 -15.33 -1.31 -2.07
N GLY A 104 -14.62 -0.23 -2.41
CA GLY A 104 -13.48 -0.29 -3.31
C GLY A 104 -12.35 -1.18 -2.77
N ALA A 105 -12.09 -1.11 -1.47
CA ALA A 105 -11.11 -1.95 -0.81
C ALA A 105 -11.55 -3.42 -0.72
N GLU A 106 -12.83 -3.66 -0.39
CA GLU A 106 -13.44 -5.01 -0.37
C GLU A 106 -13.38 -5.66 -1.76
N LYS A 107 -13.80 -4.95 -2.82
CA LYS A 107 -13.74 -5.45 -4.21
C LYS A 107 -12.32 -5.74 -4.67
N LEU A 108 -11.37 -4.86 -4.36
CA LEU A 108 -9.97 -5.10 -4.73
C LEU A 108 -9.37 -6.28 -3.96
N THR A 109 -9.78 -6.48 -2.70
CA THR A 109 -9.40 -7.66 -1.91
C THR A 109 -9.91 -8.94 -2.56
N ASP A 110 -11.19 -8.98 -2.93
CA ASP A 110 -11.81 -10.14 -3.55
C ASP A 110 -11.17 -10.46 -4.91
N ALA A 111 -10.96 -9.43 -5.73
CA ALA A 111 -10.28 -9.56 -7.02
C ALA A 111 -8.84 -10.08 -6.84
N ALA A 112 -8.07 -9.49 -5.91
CA ALA A 112 -6.69 -9.89 -5.64
C ALA A 112 -6.60 -11.36 -5.19
N LYS A 113 -7.49 -11.78 -4.28
CA LYS A 113 -7.61 -13.17 -3.85
C LYS A 113 -7.92 -14.09 -5.03
N ALA A 114 -8.91 -13.73 -5.86
CA ALA A 114 -9.30 -14.54 -7.02
C ALA A 114 -8.18 -14.66 -8.07
N ALA A 115 -7.37 -13.60 -8.23
CA ALA A 115 -6.21 -13.58 -9.12
C ALA A 115 -4.96 -14.29 -8.56
N GLY A 116 -5.00 -14.77 -7.31
CA GLY A 116 -3.89 -15.46 -6.67
C GLY A 116 -2.75 -14.53 -6.23
N VAL A 117 -3.04 -13.25 -5.98
CA VAL A 117 -2.10 -12.30 -5.37
C VAL A 117 -1.58 -12.88 -4.05
N SER A 118 -0.28 -12.76 -3.79
CA SER A 118 0.36 -13.39 -2.64
C SER A 118 0.29 -12.56 -1.35
N HIS A 119 0.14 -11.23 -1.46
CA HIS A 119 0.08 -10.34 -0.31
C HIS A 119 -0.68 -9.04 -0.57
N PHE A 120 -1.41 -8.54 0.43
CA PHE A 120 -2.17 -7.29 0.36
C PHE A 120 -1.82 -6.36 1.54
N VAL A 121 -1.28 -5.19 1.24
CA VAL A 121 -0.94 -4.17 2.24
C VAL A 121 -1.98 -3.07 2.24
N MET A 122 -2.69 -2.92 3.36
CA MET A 122 -3.75 -1.94 3.56
C MET A 122 -3.23 -0.72 4.32
N LEU A 123 -3.37 0.47 3.73
CA LEU A 123 -3.33 1.73 4.47
C LEU A 123 -4.67 1.96 5.16
N SER A 124 -4.74 1.74 6.47
CA SER A 124 -5.92 1.94 7.30
C SER A 124 -5.82 3.22 8.15
N SER A 125 -6.34 3.22 9.38
CA SER A 125 -6.31 4.36 10.30
C SER A 125 -6.33 3.90 11.75
N ILE A 126 -5.65 4.62 12.64
CA ILE A 126 -5.91 4.53 14.08
C ILE A 126 -7.39 4.86 14.33
N GLY A 127 -7.99 4.19 15.31
CA GLY A 127 -9.36 4.46 15.77
C GLY A 127 -10.45 3.65 15.08
N THR A 128 -10.10 2.74 14.15
CA THR A 128 -11.07 1.81 13.54
C THR A 128 -11.70 0.85 14.56
N ASP A 129 -11.00 0.50 15.64
CA ASP A 129 -11.55 -0.36 16.71
C ASP A 129 -12.64 0.32 17.56
N ASN A 130 -12.64 1.66 17.61
CA ASN A 130 -13.66 2.43 18.33
C ASN A 130 -14.04 3.70 17.54
N PRO A 131 -14.82 3.57 16.46
CA PRO A 131 -15.16 4.68 15.58
C PRO A 131 -15.97 5.77 16.30
N GLY A 132 -15.48 7.00 16.28
CA GLY A 132 -16.14 8.12 16.94
C GLY A 132 -15.69 9.49 16.42
N GLY A 133 -16.28 10.55 16.98
CA GLY A 133 -15.99 11.93 16.60
C GLY A 133 -16.41 12.28 15.17
N GLU A 134 -15.81 13.34 14.63
CA GLU A 134 -16.10 13.85 13.27
C GLU A 134 -15.73 12.86 12.16
N LEU A 135 -14.80 11.94 12.43
CA LEU A 135 -14.35 10.92 11.47
C LEU A 135 -15.11 9.60 11.58
N LYS A 136 -16.21 9.54 12.35
CA LYS A 136 -16.92 8.29 12.65
C LYS A 136 -17.24 7.46 11.40
N GLU A 137 -17.81 8.08 10.37
CA GLU A 137 -18.19 7.35 9.13
C GLU A 137 -16.96 6.80 8.39
N TYR A 138 -15.90 7.59 8.30
CA TYR A 138 -14.61 7.16 7.74
C TYR A 138 -14.02 6.00 8.52
N LEU A 139 -13.99 6.07 9.85
CA LEU A 139 -13.45 5.01 10.69
C LEU A 139 -14.28 3.73 10.60
N ILE A 140 -15.61 3.82 10.49
CA ILE A 140 -16.48 2.65 10.25
C ILE A 140 -16.14 2.00 8.90
N ALA A 141 -15.99 2.80 7.85
CA ALA A 141 -15.66 2.29 6.51
C ALA A 141 -14.30 1.57 6.48
N LYS A 142 -13.28 2.19 7.08
CA LYS A 142 -11.94 1.56 7.21
C LYS A 142 -11.97 0.30 8.08
N ALA A 143 -12.74 0.31 9.17
CA ALA A 143 -12.89 -0.88 10.03
C ALA A 143 -13.51 -2.06 9.27
N LYS A 144 -14.53 -1.81 8.44
CA LYS A 144 -15.16 -2.85 7.60
C LYS A 144 -14.22 -3.37 6.52
N ALA A 145 -13.46 -2.48 5.87
CA ALA A 145 -12.44 -2.88 4.91
C ALA A 145 -11.33 -3.72 5.55
N ASP A 146 -10.88 -3.34 6.75
CA ASP A 146 -9.92 -4.12 7.53
C ASP A 146 -10.49 -5.51 7.83
N GLU A 147 -11.70 -5.58 8.41
CA GLU A 147 -12.36 -6.85 8.76
C GLU A 147 -12.53 -7.77 7.54
N HIS A 148 -12.98 -7.22 6.41
CA HIS A 148 -13.14 -7.97 5.16
C HIS A 148 -11.80 -8.56 4.69
N LEU A 149 -10.73 -7.76 4.69
CA LEU A 149 -9.40 -8.24 4.33
C LEU A 149 -8.92 -9.35 5.28
N GLN A 150 -9.13 -9.19 6.59
CA GLN A 150 -8.76 -10.19 7.59
C GLN A 150 -9.51 -11.51 7.41
N GLN A 151 -10.79 -11.46 7.04
CA GLN A 151 -11.65 -12.63 6.80
C GLN A 151 -11.48 -13.24 5.42
N SER A 152 -10.83 -12.54 4.49
CA SER A 152 -10.66 -12.99 3.10
C SER A 152 -9.80 -14.26 2.96
N GLY A 153 -8.89 -14.52 3.91
CA GLY A 153 -7.89 -15.59 3.80
C GLY A 153 -6.70 -15.26 2.88
N LEU A 154 -6.65 -14.06 2.31
CA LEU A 154 -5.47 -13.50 1.64
C LEU A 154 -4.42 -13.11 2.68
N SER A 155 -3.13 -13.36 2.42
CA SER A 155 -2.09 -12.86 3.31
C SER A 155 -2.09 -11.33 3.30
N TYR A 156 -2.13 -10.69 4.46
CA TYR A 156 -2.28 -9.23 4.53
C TYR A 156 -1.32 -8.56 5.51
N THR A 157 -1.15 -7.25 5.39
CA THR A 157 -0.63 -6.37 6.44
C THR A 157 -1.52 -5.14 6.52
N ILE A 158 -2.08 -4.83 7.70
CA ILE A 158 -2.91 -3.64 7.92
C ILE A 158 -2.12 -2.63 8.76
N VAL A 159 -1.80 -1.49 8.15
CA VAL A 159 -1.07 -0.39 8.80
C VAL A 159 -2.07 0.70 9.18
N ARG A 160 -2.21 0.98 10.48
CA ARG A 160 -3.12 1.99 11.03
C ARG A 160 -2.32 3.22 11.47
N PRO A 161 -2.01 4.18 10.59
CA PRO A 161 -1.32 5.40 10.98
C PRO A 161 -2.22 6.34 11.77
N GLY A 162 -1.60 7.23 12.55
CA GLY A 162 -2.25 8.42 13.08
C GLY A 162 -2.48 9.51 12.02
N HIS A 163 -2.54 10.77 12.46
CA HIS A 163 -2.84 11.90 11.58
C HIS A 163 -1.74 12.12 10.53
N LEU A 164 -2.09 11.96 9.25
CA LEU A 164 -1.14 12.05 8.15
C LEU A 164 -0.71 13.50 7.85
N GLY A 165 0.58 13.78 8.02
CA GLY A 165 1.23 15.06 7.68
C GLY A 165 1.98 15.03 6.34
N ASN A 166 2.23 16.21 5.77
CA ASN A 166 3.03 16.39 4.55
C ASN A 166 4.45 16.91 4.84
N GLY A 167 4.90 16.83 6.09
CA GLY A 167 6.27 17.17 6.47
C GLY A 167 7.30 16.21 5.87
N ALA A 168 8.57 16.58 6.00
CA ALA A 168 9.68 15.71 5.60
C ALA A 168 9.65 14.37 6.36
N PRO A 169 10.11 13.27 5.75
CA PRO A 169 10.26 12.00 6.47
C PRO A 169 11.23 12.16 7.63
N THR A 170 10.90 11.54 8.75
CA THR A 170 11.77 11.45 9.93
C THR A 170 12.65 10.20 9.89
N GLY A 171 12.22 9.17 9.15
CA GLY A 171 12.85 7.84 9.14
C GLY A 171 12.69 7.08 10.45
N LYS A 172 11.89 7.59 11.40
CA LYS A 172 11.73 7.05 12.75
C LYS A 172 10.26 6.98 13.15
N ILE A 173 9.88 5.85 13.73
CA ILE A 173 8.49 5.54 14.06
C ILE A 173 8.42 4.84 15.42
N LYS A 174 7.20 4.74 15.92
CA LYS A 174 6.83 3.76 16.94
C LYS A 174 5.64 2.96 16.43
N VAL A 175 5.61 1.68 16.77
CA VAL A 175 4.56 0.72 16.39
C VAL A 175 4.05 0.00 17.63
N ALA A 176 2.78 -0.37 17.61
CA ALA A 176 2.16 -1.21 18.62
C ALA A 176 0.93 -1.90 18.00
N GLU A 177 0.47 -3.01 18.56
CA GLU A 177 -0.84 -3.56 18.22
C GLU A 177 -1.95 -2.54 18.51
N HIS A 178 -1.84 -1.85 19.65
CA HIS A 178 -2.71 -0.74 20.03
C HIS A 178 -1.96 0.24 20.96
N PHE A 179 -2.05 1.55 20.71
CA PHE A 179 -1.53 2.58 21.63
C PHE A 179 -2.58 2.94 22.68
N SER A 180 -2.24 2.72 23.96
CA SER A 180 -3.06 3.16 25.10
C SER A 180 -3.14 4.69 25.22
N GLU A 181 -2.08 5.40 24.80
CA GLU A 181 -2.01 6.86 24.81
C GLU A 181 -1.85 7.42 23.40
N ARG A 182 -2.77 8.29 23.01
CA ARG A 182 -2.82 8.92 21.68
C ARG A 182 -2.40 10.39 21.75
N SER A 183 -1.25 10.65 22.37
CA SER A 183 -0.61 11.96 22.35
C SER A 183 0.29 12.08 21.11
N ASN A 184 0.30 13.27 20.48
CA ASN A 184 1.06 13.56 19.25
C ASN A 184 0.89 12.48 18.16
N THR A 185 -0.32 12.36 17.63
CA THR A 185 -0.67 11.29 16.67
C THR A 185 -0.19 11.57 15.26
N GLN A 186 0.59 12.62 15.01
CA GLN A 186 0.98 12.98 13.65
C GLN A 186 2.07 12.03 13.10
N ILE A 187 2.00 11.73 11.81
CA ILE A 187 3.06 11.01 11.08
C ILE A 187 3.21 11.52 9.64
N PRO A 188 4.43 11.76 9.14
CA PRO A 188 4.64 12.09 7.73
C PRO A 188 4.17 10.97 6.80
N ARG A 189 3.46 11.32 5.72
CA ARG A 189 3.06 10.36 4.68
C ARG A 189 4.23 9.62 4.05
N ALA A 190 5.40 10.27 3.97
CA ALA A 190 6.62 9.64 3.48
C ALA A 190 7.07 8.47 4.37
N ASP A 191 7.01 8.62 5.70
CA ASP A 191 7.33 7.54 6.65
C ASP A 191 6.27 6.41 6.57
N VAL A 192 4.99 6.76 6.41
CA VAL A 192 3.92 5.77 6.18
C VAL A 192 4.16 4.99 4.89
N ALA A 193 4.50 5.66 3.78
CA ALA A 193 4.80 5.01 2.51
C ALA A 193 5.99 4.04 2.63
N ALA A 194 7.03 4.42 3.37
CA ALA A 194 8.17 3.53 3.64
C ALA A 194 7.77 2.28 4.45
N VAL A 195 6.83 2.40 5.38
CA VAL A 195 6.26 1.24 6.11
C VAL A 195 5.43 0.35 5.18
N LEU A 196 4.58 0.93 4.33
CA LEU A 196 3.76 0.17 3.37
C LEU A 196 4.63 -0.64 2.41
N VAL A 197 5.72 -0.06 1.88
CA VAL A 197 6.67 -0.80 1.03
C VAL A 197 7.42 -1.86 1.84
N SER A 198 7.86 -1.56 3.06
CA SER A 198 8.55 -2.54 3.92
C SER A 198 7.67 -3.75 4.27
N ALA A 199 6.35 -3.60 4.26
CA ALA A 199 5.41 -4.69 4.51
C ALA A 199 5.33 -5.72 3.37
N LEU A 200 5.83 -5.41 2.17
CA LEU A 200 5.86 -6.35 1.04
C LEU A 200 6.78 -7.55 1.28
N GLU A 201 7.89 -7.35 2.01
CA GLU A 201 8.98 -8.33 2.14
C GLU A 201 9.04 -9.03 3.50
N LYS A 202 8.50 -8.40 4.54
CA LYS A 202 8.72 -8.85 5.92
C LYS A 202 7.70 -9.90 6.34
N ASP A 203 8.14 -11.15 6.40
CA ASP A 203 7.29 -12.26 6.83
C ASP A 203 6.69 -12.07 8.24
N ASN A 204 7.39 -11.38 9.16
CA ASN A 204 6.87 -11.09 10.49
C ASN A 204 5.67 -10.13 10.49
N LEU A 205 5.44 -9.38 9.40
CA LEU A 205 4.30 -8.48 9.22
C LEU A 205 3.10 -9.16 8.57
N ARG A 206 3.24 -10.40 8.08
CA ARG A 206 2.13 -11.14 7.48
C ARG A 206 1.05 -11.44 8.51
N ASN A 207 -0.19 -11.21 8.09
CA ASN A 207 -1.41 -11.32 8.89
C ASN A 207 -1.35 -10.50 10.18
N LYS A 208 -0.70 -9.34 10.13
CA LYS A 208 -0.62 -8.38 11.24
C LYS A 208 -1.45 -7.14 10.97
N THR A 209 -1.99 -6.61 12.06
CA THR A 209 -2.61 -5.30 12.14
C THR A 209 -1.90 -4.52 13.23
N PHE A 210 -1.41 -3.33 12.94
CA PHE A 210 -0.70 -2.52 13.93
C PHE A 210 -0.91 -1.03 13.72
N GLU A 211 -0.88 -0.28 14.81
CA GLU A 211 -0.90 1.18 14.84
C GLU A 211 0.51 1.76 14.62
N LEU A 212 0.57 2.91 13.96
CA LEU A 212 1.82 3.55 13.53
C LEU A 212 1.79 5.06 13.82
N LEU A 213 2.81 5.56 14.53
CA LEU A 213 2.99 6.97 14.86
C LEU A 213 4.46 7.40 14.66
N THR A 214 4.71 8.71 14.60
CA THR A 214 6.08 9.23 14.71
C THR A 214 6.67 8.81 16.06
N GLY A 215 7.93 8.39 16.05
CA GLY A 215 8.66 7.97 17.25
C GLY A 215 10.16 8.16 17.05
N ASP A 216 10.96 7.49 17.89
CA ASP A 216 12.41 7.68 17.93
C ASP A 216 13.21 6.50 17.34
N THR A 217 12.54 5.40 17.00
CA THR A 217 13.15 4.16 16.52
C THR A 217 13.18 4.12 15.00
N PRO A 218 14.32 3.83 14.35
CA PRO A 218 14.40 3.68 12.89
C PRO A 218 13.36 2.70 12.36
N ILE A 219 12.74 3.01 11.20
CA ILE A 219 11.64 2.21 10.61
C ILE A 219 11.97 0.71 10.57
N GLN A 220 13.14 0.35 10.06
CA GLN A 220 13.53 -1.06 9.91
C GLN A 220 13.70 -1.80 11.24
N GLU A 221 14.07 -1.09 12.30
CA GLU A 221 14.20 -1.65 13.64
C GLU A 221 12.85 -1.76 14.35
N ALA A 222 12.01 -0.73 14.24
CA ALA A 222 10.67 -0.73 14.82
C ALA A 222 9.81 -1.86 14.26
N LEU A 223 9.86 -2.11 12.94
CA LEU A 223 9.07 -3.17 12.29
C LEU A 223 9.47 -4.60 12.68
N ARG A 224 10.60 -4.81 13.35
CA ARG A 224 10.96 -6.14 13.91
C ARG A 224 10.18 -6.49 15.18
N GLN A 225 9.48 -5.51 15.76
CA GLN A 225 8.80 -5.62 17.05
C GLN A 225 7.29 -5.90 16.90
N VAL A 226 6.80 -6.02 15.65
CA VAL A 226 5.40 -6.35 15.29
C VAL A 226 5.26 -7.86 15.12
#